data_AF-A0A432FL11-F1
#
_entry.id   AF-A0A432FL11-F1
#
_cell.length_a   1.000
_cell.length_b   1.000
_cell.length_c   1.000
_cell.angle_alpha   90.00
_cell.angle_beta   90.00
_cell.angle_gamma   90.00
#
_symmetry.space_group_name_H-M   'P 1'
#
loop_
_entity.id
_entity.type
_entity.pdbx_description
1 polymer ?
#
loop_
_entity_poly.entity_id
_entity_poly.type
_entity_poly.pdbx_seq_one_letter_code
_entity_poly.pdbx_strand_id
1 'polypeptide(L)'
;NIQVGPLTRECWRKSYFFSFARENKNGFETFDDVLNDKNIMDKFSKYLKSNELDIKIEGQSQFEQSKEKLQKYDDKNAKLNYAFKMIEEFIEDTEKTLFKTEYHDLKKSVYANFAQIFGGNKGRIRYNIDQDETINKARELLQNHMAYTETFIVVTNN
;
A
#
# COMPACT_ATOMS: atom_id res chain seq x y z
N ASN A 1 3.87 -11.58 8.80
CA ASN A 1 3.88 -11.05 7.42
C ASN A 1 2.89 -9.89 7.35
N ILE A 2 3.36 -8.66 7.20
CA ILE A 2 2.47 -7.54 6.88
C ILE A 2 2.08 -7.73 5.41
N GLN A 3 0.85 -8.19 5.17
CA GLN A 3 0.35 -8.42 3.82
C GLN A 3 -0.01 -7.08 3.19
N VAL A 4 0.95 -6.46 2.50
CA VAL A 4 0.68 -5.28 1.68
C VAL A 4 -0.09 -5.69 0.41
N GLY A 5 -1.06 -4.87 0.03
CA GLY A 5 -1.90 -5.12 -1.15
C GLY A 5 -1.13 -5.10 -2.47
N PRO A 6 -1.73 -5.61 -3.56
CA PRO A 6 -1.07 -5.77 -4.85
C PRO A 6 -0.59 -4.44 -5.45
N LEU A 7 -1.33 -3.33 -5.32
CA LEU A 7 -0.91 -2.04 -5.87
C LEU A 7 0.32 -1.47 -5.13
N THR A 8 0.29 -1.51 -3.79
CA THR A 8 1.40 -1.05 -2.94
C THR A 8 2.66 -1.86 -3.22
N ARG A 9 2.51 -3.18 -3.38
CA ARG A 9 3.61 -4.08 -3.73
C ARG A 9 4.21 -3.73 -5.09
N GLU A 10 3.36 -3.47 -6.08
CA GLU A 10 3.80 -3.08 -7.41
C GLU A 10 4.54 -1.75 -7.40
N CYS A 11 4.03 -0.76 -6.64
CA CYS A 11 4.71 0.52 -6.45
C CYS A 11 6.10 0.35 -5.79
N TRP A 12 6.26 -0.59 -4.86
CA TRP A 12 7.57 -0.93 -4.30
C TRP A 12 8.48 -1.59 -5.35
N ARG A 13 7.97 -2.59 -6.08
CA ARG A 13 8.73 -3.32 -7.11
C ARG A 13 9.27 -2.38 -8.20
N LYS A 14 8.45 -1.42 -8.62
CA LYS A 14 8.78 -0.42 -9.65
C LYS A 14 9.48 0.83 -9.08
N SER A 15 9.71 0.89 -7.78
CA SER A 15 10.29 2.05 -7.08
C SER A 15 9.50 3.36 -7.25
N TYR A 16 8.19 3.28 -7.53
CA TYR A 16 7.35 4.46 -7.79
C TYR A 16 7.25 5.42 -6.62
N PHE A 17 7.29 4.93 -5.37
CA PHE A 17 7.32 5.83 -4.22
C PHE A 17 8.58 6.70 -4.20
N PHE A 18 9.73 6.12 -4.51
CA PHE A 18 11.01 6.83 -4.53
C PHE A 18 11.08 7.81 -5.70
N SER A 19 10.71 7.35 -6.92
CA SER A 19 10.70 8.18 -8.12
C SER A 19 9.76 9.37 -7.96
N PHE A 20 8.52 9.13 -7.52
CA PHE A 20 7.56 10.21 -7.25
C PHE A 20 8.10 11.24 -6.26
N ALA A 21 8.64 10.79 -5.12
CA ALA A 21 9.16 11.70 -4.11
C ALA A 21 10.38 12.49 -4.61
N ARG A 22 11.25 11.86 -5.42
CA ARG A 22 12.42 12.51 -6.02
C ARG A 22 12.02 13.58 -7.04
N GLU A 23 11.09 13.25 -7.93
CA GLU A 23 10.61 14.17 -8.97
C GLU A 23 9.87 15.38 -8.39
N ASN A 24 9.18 15.19 -7.26
CA ASN A 24 8.40 16.25 -6.61
C ASN A 24 9.18 17.00 -5.51
N LYS A 25 10.42 16.60 -5.19
CA LYS A 25 11.23 17.19 -4.11
C LYS A 25 11.31 18.71 -4.22
N ASN A 26 11.58 19.24 -5.40
CA ASN A 26 11.82 20.67 -5.62
C ASN A 26 10.59 21.55 -5.35
N GLY A 27 9.41 20.95 -5.18
CA GLY A 27 8.19 21.66 -4.78
C GLY A 27 8.07 21.91 -3.28
N PHE A 28 9.04 21.46 -2.46
CA PHE A 28 8.99 21.51 -1.01
C PHE A 28 10.37 21.88 -0.43
N GLU A 29 10.40 22.74 0.59
CA GLU A 29 11.65 23.09 1.27
C GLU A 29 11.99 22.07 2.35
N THR A 30 10.96 21.54 3.01
CA THR A 30 11.06 20.62 4.14
C THR A 30 10.12 19.42 4.00
N PHE A 31 10.35 18.40 4.84
CA PHE A 31 9.41 17.28 4.93
C PHE A 31 8.06 17.70 5.53
N ASP A 32 8.04 18.69 6.43
CA ASP A 32 6.80 19.20 7.02
C ASP A 32 5.91 19.87 5.97
N ASP A 33 6.49 20.53 4.96
CA ASP A 33 5.74 21.07 3.82
C ASP A 33 5.00 19.97 3.05
N VAL A 34 5.63 18.80 2.91
CA VAL A 34 5.02 17.62 2.28
C VAL A 34 3.86 17.09 3.11
N LEU A 35 4.03 17.01 4.44
CA LEU A 35 2.98 16.56 5.36
C LEU A 35 1.76 17.51 5.35
N ASN A 36 2.01 18.80 5.14
CA ASN A 36 0.97 19.84 5.07
C ASN A 36 0.27 19.93 3.70
N ASP A 37 0.81 19.30 2.65
CA ASP A 37 0.18 19.26 1.33
C ASP A 37 -0.98 18.25 1.29
N LYS A 38 -2.19 18.79 1.36
CA LYS A 38 -3.45 18.03 1.29
C LYS A 38 -3.64 17.30 -0.04
N ASN A 39 -2.93 17.67 -1.10
CA ASN A 39 -3.08 17.13 -2.44
C ASN A 39 -1.99 16.12 -2.81
N ILE A 40 -1.07 15.76 -1.89
CA ILE A 40 0.06 14.89 -2.23
C ILE A 40 -0.38 13.51 -2.73
N MET A 41 -1.46 12.97 -2.16
CA MET A 41 -2.01 11.68 -2.58
C MET A 41 -2.75 11.77 -3.91
N ASP A 42 -3.39 12.90 -4.22
CA ASP A 42 -3.98 13.14 -5.54
C ASP A 42 -2.91 13.26 -6.62
N LYS A 43 -1.78 13.93 -6.30
CA LYS A 43 -0.60 13.99 -7.16
C LYS A 43 -0.04 12.58 -7.39
N PHE A 44 0.06 11.77 -6.34
CA PHE A 44 0.52 10.38 -6.46
C PHE A 44 -0.45 9.51 -7.28
N SER A 45 -1.76 9.65 -7.10
CA SER A 45 -2.76 8.96 -7.92
C SER A 45 -2.63 9.29 -9.40
N LYS A 46 -2.43 10.58 -9.74
CA LYS A 46 -2.19 11.03 -11.12
C LYS A 46 -0.86 10.52 -11.67
N TYR A 47 0.18 10.50 -10.85
CA TYR A 47 1.47 9.92 -11.19
C TYR A 47 1.32 8.44 -11.59
N LEU A 48 0.62 7.65 -10.79
CA LEU A 48 0.36 6.24 -11.08
C LEU A 48 -0.43 6.03 -12.37
N LYS A 49 -1.47 6.85 -12.65
CA LYS A 49 -2.22 6.77 -13.91
C LYS A 49 -1.40 7.09 -15.16
N SER A 50 -0.29 7.80 -14.99
CA SER A 50 0.61 8.19 -16.08
C SER A 50 1.76 7.20 -16.26
N ASN A 51 1.85 6.17 -15.41
CA ASN A 51 2.88 5.15 -15.41
C ASN A 51 2.27 3.77 -15.69
N GLU A 52 3.07 2.86 -16.24
CA GLU A 52 2.65 1.49 -16.49
C GLU A 52 2.55 0.69 -15.18
N LEU A 53 1.35 0.19 -14.88
CA LEU A 53 1.10 -0.66 -13.73
C LEU A 53 0.81 -2.08 -14.20
N ASP A 54 1.63 -3.04 -13.77
CA ASP A 54 1.38 -4.48 -13.95
C ASP A 54 0.89 -5.05 -12.62
N ILE A 55 -0.34 -4.69 -12.26
CA ILE A 55 -0.97 -5.16 -11.03
C ILE A 55 -1.53 -6.54 -11.32
N LYS A 56 -1.11 -7.53 -10.54
CA LYS A 56 -1.68 -8.87 -10.58
C LYS A 56 -2.40 -9.16 -9.29
N ILE A 57 -3.72 -9.30 -9.37
CA ILE A 57 -4.53 -9.74 -8.25
C ILE A 57 -4.25 -11.24 -8.02
N GLU A 58 -4.26 -11.66 -6.76
CA GLU A 58 -4.13 -13.07 -6.43
C GLU A 58 -5.23 -13.89 -7.12
N GLY A 59 -4.83 -14.97 -7.79
CA GLY A 59 -5.76 -15.80 -8.58
C GLY A 59 -5.94 -15.37 -10.04
N GLN A 60 -5.57 -14.15 -10.42
CA GLN A 60 -5.71 -13.66 -11.81
C GLN A 60 -4.91 -14.52 -12.79
N SER A 61 -3.65 -14.85 -12.48
CA SER A 61 -2.83 -15.69 -13.36
C SER A 61 -3.39 -17.10 -13.52
N GLN A 62 -3.93 -17.68 -12.45
CA GLN A 62 -4.56 -18.99 -12.47
C GLN A 62 -5.85 -18.96 -13.30
N PHE A 63 -6.62 -17.88 -13.20
CA PHE A 63 -7.80 -17.64 -14.02
C PHE A 63 -7.45 -17.54 -15.50
N GLU A 64 -6.49 -16.69 -15.88
CA GLU A 64 -6.02 -16.51 -17.25
C GLU A 64 -5.58 -17.84 -17.88
N GLN A 65 -4.78 -18.62 -17.15
CA GLN A 65 -4.35 -19.95 -17.60
C GLN A 65 -5.51 -20.93 -17.77
N SER A 66 -6.52 -20.86 -16.89
CA SER A 66 -7.69 -21.73 -16.95
C SER A 66 -8.60 -21.35 -18.12
N LYS A 67 -8.80 -20.05 -18.36
CA LYS A 67 -9.50 -19.50 -19.51
C LYS A 67 -8.86 -19.98 -20.81
N GLU A 68 -7.55 -19.83 -20.96
CA GLU A 68 -6.82 -20.26 -22.15
C GLU A 68 -6.97 -21.78 -22.41
N LYS A 69 -6.89 -22.60 -21.36
CA LYS A 69 -7.05 -24.06 -21.47
C LYS A 69 -8.47 -24.47 -21.87
N LEU A 70 -9.49 -23.83 -21.30
CA LEU A 70 -10.89 -24.17 -21.57
C LEU A 70 -11.35 -23.69 -22.95
N GLN A 71 -10.88 -22.52 -23.41
CA GLN A 71 -11.18 -22.02 -24.76
C GLN A 71 -10.59 -22.91 -25.87
N LYS A 72 -9.54 -23.69 -25.61
CA LYS A 72 -9.01 -24.68 -26.57
C LYS A 72 -9.97 -25.81 -26.88
N TYR A 73 -10.96 -26.08 -26.02
CA TYR A 73 -11.95 -27.14 -26.24
C TYR A 73 -13.15 -26.66 -27.05
N ASP A 74 -13.65 -25.45 -26.76
CA ASP A 74 -14.78 -24.82 -27.46
C ASP A 74 -14.75 -23.30 -27.22
N ASP A 75 -14.17 -22.58 -28.17
CA ASP A 75 -14.01 -21.12 -28.12
C ASP A 75 -15.32 -20.35 -28.38
N LYS A 76 -16.34 -21.02 -28.93
CA LYS A 76 -17.65 -20.45 -29.27
C LYS A 76 -18.71 -20.72 -28.22
N ASN A 77 -18.37 -21.38 -27.13
CA ASN A 77 -19.31 -21.68 -26.06
C ASN A 77 -19.81 -20.40 -25.36
N ALA A 78 -21.04 -19.99 -25.65
CA ALA A 78 -21.61 -18.75 -25.13
C ALA A 78 -21.68 -18.70 -23.60
N LYS A 79 -22.00 -19.83 -22.93
CA LYS A 79 -22.09 -19.89 -21.47
C LYS A 79 -20.71 -19.72 -20.82
N LEU A 80 -19.71 -20.40 -21.37
CA LEU A 80 -18.33 -20.32 -20.88
C LEU A 80 -17.74 -18.92 -21.06
N ASN A 81 -17.93 -18.32 -22.24
CA ASN A 81 -17.44 -16.98 -22.53
C ASN A 81 -18.13 -15.91 -21.65
N TYR A 82 -19.42 -16.08 -21.36
CA TYR A 82 -20.12 -15.21 -20.41
C TYR A 82 -19.52 -15.32 -19.00
N ALA A 83 -19.25 -16.52 -18.50
CA ALA A 83 -18.63 -16.72 -17.18
C ALA A 83 -17.23 -16.09 -17.10
N PHE A 84 -16.40 -16.22 -18.15
CA PHE A 84 -15.10 -15.55 -18.19
C PHE A 84 -15.22 -14.04 -18.13
N LYS A 85 -16.14 -13.45 -18.90
CA LYS A 85 -16.37 -12.01 -18.90
C LYS A 85 -16.75 -11.49 -17.51
N MET A 86 -17.61 -12.22 -16.78
CA MET A 86 -17.99 -11.84 -15.41
C MET A 86 -16.80 -11.82 -14.44
N ILE A 87 -15.85 -12.76 -14.58
CA ILE A 87 -14.64 -12.81 -13.75
C ILE A 87 -13.68 -11.67 -14.15
N GLU A 88 -13.53 -11.40 -15.44
CA GLU A 88 -12.73 -10.27 -15.94
C GLU A 88 -13.26 -8.94 -15.43
N GLU A 89 -14.57 -8.72 -15.50
CA GLU A 89 -15.23 -7.52 -14.94
C GLU A 89 -14.98 -7.40 -13.43
N PHE A 90 -15.06 -8.50 -12.67
CA PHE A 90 -14.73 -8.51 -11.24
C PHE A 90 -13.26 -8.12 -10.96
N ILE A 91 -12.32 -8.63 -11.77
CA ILE A 91 -10.89 -8.30 -11.64
C ILE A 91 -10.69 -6.81 -11.94
N GLU A 92 -11.22 -6.30 -13.06
CA GLU A 92 -11.12 -4.89 -13.44
C GLU A 92 -11.70 -3.96 -12.38
N ASP A 93 -12.88 -4.29 -11.84
CA ASP A 93 -13.51 -3.50 -10.80
C ASP A 93 -12.72 -3.53 -9.50
N THR A 94 -12.14 -4.68 -9.15
CA THR A 94 -11.24 -4.79 -8.00
C THR A 94 -10.02 -3.89 -8.18
N GLU A 95 -9.36 -3.93 -9.35
CA GLU A 95 -8.21 -3.09 -9.67
C GLU A 95 -8.52 -1.59 -9.53
N LYS A 96 -9.69 -1.15 -10.02
CA LYS A 96 -10.15 0.25 -9.90
C LYS A 96 -10.29 0.70 -8.45
N THR A 97 -10.56 -0.22 -7.51
CA THR A 97 -10.70 0.11 -6.09
C THR A 97 -9.37 0.13 -5.32
N LEU A 98 -8.29 -0.44 -5.86
CA LEU A 98 -7.04 -0.68 -5.12
C LEU A 98 -6.44 0.58 -4.51
N PHE A 99 -6.46 1.71 -5.22
CA PHE A 99 -5.92 2.96 -4.67
C PHE A 99 -6.66 3.38 -3.40
N LYS A 100 -7.99 3.17 -3.36
CA LYS A 100 -8.82 3.50 -2.21
C LYS A 100 -8.63 2.49 -1.08
N THR A 101 -8.61 1.19 -1.40
CA THR A 101 -8.51 0.13 -0.39
C THR A 101 -7.11 0.07 0.25
N GLU A 102 -6.07 0.39 -0.51
CA GLU A 102 -4.68 0.40 -0.05
C GLU A 102 -4.18 1.80 0.35
N TYR A 103 -5.07 2.79 0.41
CA TYR A 103 -4.71 4.21 0.58
C TYR A 103 -3.76 4.46 1.75
N HIS A 104 -3.98 3.80 2.89
CA HIS A 104 -3.14 3.93 4.08
C HIS A 104 -1.69 3.53 3.80
N ASP A 105 -1.47 2.37 3.18
CA ASP A 105 -0.14 1.83 2.93
C ASP A 105 0.58 2.61 1.82
N LEU A 106 -0.16 3.05 0.81
CA LEU A 106 0.33 3.96 -0.23
C LEU A 106 0.79 5.29 0.40
N LYS A 107 -0.06 5.89 1.23
CA LYS A 107 0.24 7.16 1.91
C LYS A 107 1.46 7.05 2.81
N LYS A 108 1.52 5.99 3.63
CA LYS A 108 2.69 5.69 4.48
C LYS A 108 3.96 5.55 3.63
N SER A 109 3.90 4.84 2.52
CA SER A 109 5.04 4.61 1.64
C SER A 109 5.51 5.88 0.91
N VAL A 110 4.58 6.73 0.44
CA VAL A 110 4.90 8.03 -0.16
C VAL A 110 5.67 8.91 0.83
N TYR A 111 5.13 9.12 2.02
CA TYR A 111 5.78 9.99 3.01
C TYR A 111 7.08 9.41 3.54
N ALA A 112 7.19 8.09 3.72
CA ALA A 112 8.46 7.47 4.12
C ALA A 112 9.59 7.76 3.11
N ASN A 113 9.27 7.85 1.81
CA ASN A 113 10.24 8.18 0.77
C ASN A 113 10.56 9.69 0.75
N PHE A 114 9.59 10.57 0.97
CA PHE A 114 9.89 12.00 1.19
C PHE A 114 10.75 12.22 2.44
N ALA A 115 10.43 11.57 3.56
CA ALA A 115 11.21 11.61 4.78
C ALA A 115 12.66 11.13 4.53
N GLN A 116 12.84 10.12 3.68
CA GLN A 116 14.16 9.67 3.24
C GLN A 116 14.91 10.75 2.45
N ILE A 117 14.23 11.44 1.53
CA ILE A 117 14.82 12.46 0.67
C ILE A 117 15.27 13.70 1.43
N PHE A 118 14.56 14.07 2.51
CA PHE A 118 14.90 15.23 3.34
C PHE A 118 15.81 14.89 4.51
N GLY A 119 15.60 13.75 5.17
CA GLY A 119 16.32 13.37 6.40
C GLY A 119 17.24 12.16 6.26
N GLY A 120 17.46 11.66 5.04
CA GLY A 120 18.18 10.42 4.79
C GLY A 120 17.48 9.21 5.43
N ASN A 121 18.23 8.12 5.59
CA ASN A 121 17.69 6.91 6.24
C ASN A 121 17.17 7.18 7.64
N LYS A 122 17.78 8.12 8.38
CA LYS A 122 17.29 8.55 9.69
C LYS A 122 15.88 9.15 9.62
N GLY A 123 15.62 10.00 8.63
CA GLY A 123 14.29 10.57 8.39
C GLY A 123 13.23 9.49 8.13
N ARG A 124 13.54 8.53 7.25
CA ARG A 124 12.64 7.39 6.97
C ARG A 124 12.36 6.52 8.19
N ILE A 125 13.40 6.19 8.97
CA ILE A 125 13.27 5.39 10.19
C ILE A 125 12.38 6.11 11.19
N ARG A 126 12.65 7.40 11.45
CA ARG A 126 11.85 8.22 12.38
C ARG A 126 10.39 8.25 11.97
N TYR A 127 10.10 8.57 10.70
CA TYR A 127 8.73 8.57 10.20
C TYR A 127 8.06 7.21 10.38
N ASN A 128 8.71 6.11 9.99
CA ASN A 128 8.12 4.77 10.12
C ASN A 128 7.85 4.36 11.57
N ILE A 129 8.73 4.73 12.50
CA ILE A 129 8.54 4.51 13.95
C ILE A 129 7.32 5.29 14.44
N ASP A 130 7.18 6.55 14.05
CA ASP A 130 6.05 7.39 14.46
C ASP A 130 4.71 6.86 13.90
N GLN A 131 4.75 6.08 12.81
CA GLN A 131 3.60 5.40 12.20
C GLN A 131 3.41 3.93 12.66
N ASP A 132 4.12 3.47 13.69
CA ASP A 132 4.00 2.10 14.21
C ASP A 132 3.16 2.08 15.49
N GLU A 133 1.97 1.49 15.41
CA GLU A 133 1.03 1.43 16.53
C GLU A 133 1.58 0.65 17.73
N THR A 134 2.38 -0.40 17.49
CA THR A 134 2.97 -1.20 18.57
C THR A 134 4.02 -0.38 19.31
N ILE A 135 4.88 0.33 18.58
CA ILE A 135 5.88 1.21 19.18
C ILE A 135 5.19 2.36 19.92
N ASN A 136 4.16 2.97 19.33
CA ASN A 136 3.40 4.05 19.96
C ASN A 136 2.72 3.57 21.25
N LYS A 137 2.11 2.38 21.24
CA LYS A 137 1.50 1.79 22.45
C LYS A 137 2.54 1.47 23.51
N ALA A 138 3.70 0.93 23.13
CA ALA A 138 4.79 0.67 24.05
C ALA A 138 5.31 1.97 24.70
N ARG A 139 5.45 3.06 23.93
CA ARG A 139 5.83 4.37 24.46
C ARG A 139 4.80 4.93 25.43
N GLU A 140 3.51 4.82 25.11
CA GLU A 140 2.42 5.24 25.99
C GLU A 140 2.46 4.49 27.33
N LEU A 141 2.62 3.16 27.29
CA LEU A 141 2.73 2.33 28.50
C LEU A 141 3.95 2.69 29.34
N LEU A 142 5.12 2.86 28.72
CA LEU A 142 6.36 3.23 29.42
C LEU A 142 6.30 4.63 30.05
N GLN A 143 5.53 5.54 29.47
CA GLN A 143 5.34 6.89 29.99
C GLN A 143 4.28 6.96 31.11
N ASN A 144 3.42 5.95 31.23
CA ASN A 144 2.41 5.86 32.27
C ASN A 144 2.81 4.81 33.33
N HIS A 145 3.46 5.27 34.40
CA HIS A 145 3.98 4.41 35.47
C HIS A 145 2.90 3.51 36.12
N MET A 146 1.63 3.98 36.23
CA MET A 146 0.54 3.16 36.77
C MET A 146 0.13 2.06 35.78
N ALA A 147 -0.09 2.40 34.51
CA ALA A 147 -0.44 1.42 33.48
C ALA A 147 0.66 0.35 33.28
N TYR A 148 1.93 0.77 33.32
CA TYR A 148 3.07 -0.16 33.28
C TYR A 148 3.03 -1.16 34.44
N THR A 149 2.83 -0.67 35.67
CA THR A 149 2.83 -1.51 36.87
C THR A 149 1.62 -2.47 36.91
N GLU A 150 0.43 -2.00 36.51
CA GLU A 150 -0.79 -2.84 36.42
C GLU A 150 -0.66 -4.00 35.43
N THR A 151 0.09 -3.81 34.34
CA THR A 151 0.34 -4.86 33.34
C THR A 151 1.01 -6.10 33.98
N PHE A 152 1.84 -5.91 35.02
CA PHE A 152 2.51 -7.01 35.73
C PHE A 152 1.70 -7.57 36.90
N ILE A 153 0.77 -6.79 37.48
CA ILE A 153 -0.10 -7.23 38.59
C ILE A 153 -1.24 -8.14 38.08
N VAL A 154 -1.74 -7.90 36.87
CA VAL A 154 -2.79 -8.75 36.28
C VAL A 154 -2.24 -10.12 35.86
N VAL A 155 -0.95 -10.19 35.49
CA VAL A 155 -0.29 -11.44 35.07
C VAL A 155 0.05 -12.34 36.26
N THR A 156 0.23 -11.80 37.47
CA THR A 156 0.53 -12.58 38.68
C THR A 156 -0.70 -13.18 39.39
N ASN A 157 -1.91 -12.79 38.97
CA ASN A 157 -3.17 -13.27 39.55
C ASN A 157 -3.96 -14.24 38.63
N ASN A 158 -3.34 -14.71 37.54
CA ASN A 158 -3.83 -15.81 36.69
C ASN A 158 -2.86 -16.99 36.77
#